data_AF-A0A926WG08-F1
#
_entry.id   AF-A0A926WG08-F1
#
_cell.length_a   1.000
_cell.length_b   1.000
_cell.length_c   1.000
_cell.angle_alpha   90.00
_cell.angle_beta   90.00
_cell.angle_gamma   90.00
#
_symmetry.space_group_name_H-M   'P 1'
#
loop_
_entity.id
_entity.type
_entity.pdbx_description
1 polymer ?
#
loop_
_entity_poly.entity_id
_entity_poly.type
_entity_poly.pdbx_seq_one_letter_code
_entity_poly.pdbx_strand_id
1 'polypeptide(L)'
;MSKYKVITLQKSLSLIFSLTTTFTILPILASRAENIPRPSDAPLELNLLTKPTGSVITANTINRQSLTIPSLWWAKETSENKLLDNWIAYPASEKKSARVDLIVNQQIWSLLDYLERYKFVNRLGTIARNFGYNVRVFNYQKEMLATYTCNLDINPDLCNIQMRNQSRLGLRQTLQQKLSDSQ
;
A
#
# COMPACT_ATOMS: atom_id res chain seq x y z
N MET A 1 -66.42 -28.31 47.20
CA MET A 1 -67.52 -28.46 46.20
C MET A 1 -68.25 -27.14 46.09
N SER A 2 -68.14 -26.44 44.97
CA SER A 2 -69.22 -25.68 44.34
C SER A 2 -68.66 -25.01 43.08
N LYS A 3 -68.92 -25.63 41.92
CA LYS A 3 -68.92 -24.96 40.62
C LYS A 3 -70.32 -24.38 40.46
N TYR A 4 -70.48 -23.17 39.92
CA TYR A 4 -71.57 -22.65 39.05
C TYR A 4 -71.30 -21.13 38.92
N LYS A 5 -71.58 -20.39 37.84
CA LYS A 5 -72.10 -20.63 36.49
C LYS A 5 -71.75 -19.37 35.67
N VAL A 6 -71.70 -19.54 34.37
CA VAL A 6 -71.48 -18.53 33.32
C VAL A 6 -72.64 -17.53 33.25
N ILE A 7 -72.35 -16.24 33.00
CA ILE A 7 -73.27 -15.28 32.36
C ILE A 7 -72.48 -14.46 31.30
N THR A 8 -72.91 -14.65 30.05
CA THR A 8 -73.04 -13.74 28.88
C THR A 8 -72.71 -12.25 29.08
N LEU A 9 -72.35 -11.41 28.10
CA LEU A 9 -72.19 -11.43 26.64
C LEU A 9 -71.94 -9.94 26.31
N GLN A 10 -70.80 -9.52 25.73
CA GLN A 10 -70.87 -8.36 24.85
C GLN A 10 -69.69 -8.30 23.88
N LYS A 11 -70.09 -8.16 22.62
CA LYS A 11 -69.32 -8.19 21.39
C LYS A 11 -68.46 -6.93 21.29
N SER A 12 -67.14 -7.05 21.23
CA SER A 12 -66.29 -6.00 20.67
C SER A 12 -65.29 -6.63 19.69
N LEU A 13 -65.48 -6.28 18.43
CA LEU A 13 -64.55 -6.51 17.34
C LEU A 13 -63.18 -5.94 17.75
N SER A 14 -62.19 -6.80 17.95
CA SER A 14 -60.79 -6.36 17.99
C SER A 14 -60.10 -6.95 16.77
N LEU A 15 -59.93 -6.09 15.77
CA LEU A 15 -59.10 -6.34 14.59
C LEU A 15 -57.67 -6.62 15.09
N ILE A 16 -57.19 -7.85 14.93
CA ILE A 16 -55.79 -8.17 15.19
C ILE A 16 -55.01 -7.62 14.00
N PHE A 17 -54.37 -6.47 14.19
CA PHE A 17 -53.41 -5.94 13.22
C PHE A 17 -52.10 -6.71 13.40
N SER A 18 -51.96 -7.83 12.69
CA SER A 18 -50.72 -8.59 12.62
C SER A 18 -49.69 -7.77 11.84
N LEU A 19 -48.80 -7.09 12.58
CA LEU A 19 -47.69 -6.32 12.03
C LEU A 19 -46.60 -7.30 11.54
N THR A 20 -46.68 -7.72 10.27
CA THR A 20 -45.61 -8.48 9.63
C THR A 20 -44.45 -7.54 9.32
N THR A 21 -43.42 -7.52 10.16
CA THR A 21 -42.16 -6.84 9.88
C THR A 21 -41.41 -7.62 8.80
N THR A 22 -41.55 -7.19 7.55
CA THR A 22 -40.71 -7.65 6.45
C THR A 22 -39.31 -7.10 6.66
N PHE A 23 -38.39 -7.93 7.17
CA PHE A 23 -36.96 -7.64 7.11
C PHE A 23 -36.53 -7.65 5.64
N THR A 24 -36.46 -6.47 5.03
CA THR A 24 -35.86 -6.29 3.72
C THR A 24 -34.35 -6.46 3.86
N ILE A 25 -33.84 -7.61 3.41
CA ILE A 25 -32.40 -7.83 3.25
C ILE A 25 -31.97 -6.95 2.06
N LEU A 26 -31.41 -5.79 2.35
CA LEU A 26 -30.71 -4.98 1.34
C LEU A 26 -29.55 -5.81 0.78
N PRO A 27 -29.42 -5.97 -0.55
CA PRO A 27 -28.25 -6.61 -1.12
C PRO A 27 -27.05 -5.74 -0.80
N ILE A 28 -26.07 -6.31 -0.11
CA ILE A 28 -24.77 -5.67 0.11
C ILE A 28 -24.13 -5.56 -1.28
N LEU A 29 -24.16 -4.39 -1.89
CA LEU A 29 -23.34 -4.08 -3.06
C LEU A 29 -21.88 -4.30 -2.65
N ALA A 30 -21.23 -5.29 -3.26
CA ALA A 30 -19.80 -5.50 -3.10
C ALA A 30 -19.09 -4.18 -3.42
N SER A 31 -18.42 -3.61 -2.41
CA SER A 31 -17.59 -2.42 -2.58
C SER A 31 -16.51 -2.74 -3.63
N ARG A 32 -16.35 -1.84 -4.60
CA ARG A 32 -15.38 -1.90 -5.70
C ARG A 32 -13.95 -1.80 -5.16
N ALA A 33 -13.46 -2.82 -4.46
CA ALA A 33 -12.07 -2.95 -4.02
C ALA A 33 -11.11 -3.30 -5.18
N GLU A 34 -11.63 -3.48 -6.39
CA GLU A 34 -10.91 -3.99 -7.56
C GLU A 34 -9.99 -2.96 -8.23
N ASN A 35 -10.06 -1.68 -7.85
CA ASN A 35 -9.30 -0.63 -8.54
C ASN A 35 -8.06 -0.12 -7.78
N ILE A 36 -7.65 -0.77 -6.68
CA ILE A 36 -6.45 -0.33 -5.95
C ILE A 36 -5.19 -0.76 -6.74
N PRO A 37 -4.34 0.16 -7.19
CA PRO A 37 -3.11 -0.19 -7.90
C PRO A 37 -2.19 -1.06 -7.04
N ARG A 38 -1.64 -2.12 -7.64
CA ARG A 38 -0.75 -3.08 -6.98
C ARG A 38 0.67 -2.97 -7.50
N PRO A 39 1.68 -3.00 -6.60
CA PRO A 39 3.07 -2.94 -7.03
C PRO A 39 3.46 -4.18 -7.84
N SER A 40 4.49 -4.05 -8.67
CA SER A 40 5.07 -5.17 -9.40
C SER A 40 5.73 -6.18 -8.44
N ASP A 41 5.55 -7.48 -8.70
CA ASP A 41 6.18 -8.58 -7.96
C ASP A 41 7.58 -8.97 -8.49
N ALA A 42 8.09 -8.28 -9.51
CA ALA A 42 9.40 -8.61 -10.07
C ALA A 42 10.53 -8.43 -9.01
N PRO A 43 11.56 -9.27 -9.01
CA PRO A 43 12.64 -9.16 -8.03
C PRO A 43 13.45 -7.88 -8.20
N LEU A 44 14.15 -7.47 -7.13
CA LEU A 44 15.17 -6.43 -7.20
C LEU A 44 16.47 -6.99 -7.82
N GLU A 45 16.95 -6.36 -8.89
CA GLU A 45 18.09 -6.80 -9.69
C GLU A 45 19.36 -5.98 -9.38
N LEU A 46 19.93 -6.15 -8.18
CA LEU A 46 21.09 -5.38 -7.71
C LEU A 46 22.33 -5.45 -8.63
N ASN A 47 22.47 -6.52 -9.42
CA ASN A 47 23.55 -6.67 -10.40
C ASN A 47 23.52 -5.58 -11.49
N LEU A 48 22.36 -4.99 -11.77
CA LEU A 48 22.21 -3.92 -12.75
C LEU A 48 22.86 -2.60 -12.30
N LEU A 49 23.13 -2.42 -11.00
CA LEU A 49 23.85 -1.25 -10.48
C LEU A 49 25.29 -1.17 -11.01
N THR A 50 25.93 -2.32 -11.25
CA THR A 50 27.32 -2.40 -11.74
C THR A 50 27.41 -2.77 -13.21
N LYS A 51 26.44 -3.53 -13.72
CA LYS A 51 26.36 -3.98 -15.11
C LYS A 51 24.96 -3.74 -15.67
N PRO A 52 24.61 -2.48 -15.97
CA PRO A 52 23.32 -2.15 -16.56
C PRO A 52 23.21 -2.77 -17.96
N THR A 53 22.04 -3.29 -18.30
CA THR A 53 21.77 -3.95 -19.57
C THR A 53 20.51 -3.40 -20.23
N GLY A 54 20.48 -3.35 -21.56
CA GLY A 54 19.31 -2.88 -22.31
C GLY A 54 19.01 -1.41 -22.03
N SER A 55 17.74 -1.10 -21.78
CA SER A 55 17.24 0.26 -21.51
C SER A 55 17.22 0.63 -20.02
N VAL A 56 17.81 -0.20 -19.14
CA VAL A 56 17.83 0.06 -17.70
C VAL A 56 18.70 1.28 -17.40
N ILE A 57 18.18 2.16 -16.56
CA ILE A 57 18.84 3.40 -16.17
C ILE A 57 19.20 3.32 -14.69
N THR A 58 20.43 3.67 -14.34
CA THR A 58 20.93 3.71 -12.96
C THR A 58 21.67 5.01 -12.71
N ALA A 59 22.11 5.22 -11.47
CA ALA A 59 23.00 6.33 -11.12
C ALA A 59 24.29 6.40 -11.97
N ASN A 60 24.74 5.26 -12.51
CA ASN A 60 25.98 5.16 -13.29
C ASN A 60 25.78 5.34 -14.81
N THR A 61 24.53 5.38 -15.29
CA THR A 61 24.22 5.51 -16.73
C THR A 61 23.56 6.84 -17.08
N ILE A 62 23.65 7.82 -16.18
CA ILE A 62 23.04 9.15 -16.35
C ILE A 62 23.74 9.87 -17.51
N ASN A 63 22.96 10.37 -18.46
CA ASN A 63 23.47 11.25 -19.49
C ASN A 63 23.66 12.66 -18.90
N ARG A 64 24.88 13.21 -18.91
CA ARG A 64 25.16 14.58 -18.40
C ARG A 64 24.66 15.69 -19.33
N GLN A 65 24.35 15.37 -20.58
CA GLN A 65 23.96 16.33 -21.62
C GLN A 65 22.44 16.50 -21.72
N SER A 66 21.66 15.61 -21.12
CA SER A 66 20.19 15.66 -21.13
C SER A 66 19.61 15.18 -19.81
N LEU A 67 18.43 15.68 -19.44
CA LEU A 67 17.70 15.22 -18.27
C LEU A 67 17.44 13.71 -18.40
N THR A 68 18.07 12.91 -17.53
CA THR A 68 17.78 11.49 -17.42
C THR A 68 16.40 11.32 -16.82
N ILE A 69 15.51 10.59 -17.51
CA ILE A 69 14.13 10.37 -17.09
C ILE A 69 14.03 9.02 -16.36
N PRO A 70 13.37 8.95 -15.18
CA PRO A 70 12.91 10.09 -14.39
C PRO A 70 14.09 10.84 -13.77
N SER A 71 13.92 12.14 -13.50
CA SER A 71 14.95 13.04 -12.94
C SER A 71 15.30 12.77 -11.46
N LEU A 72 15.24 11.51 -11.04
CA LEU A 72 15.52 11.06 -9.67
C LEU A 72 16.95 11.33 -9.23
N TRP A 73 17.89 11.49 -10.17
CA TRP A 73 19.23 11.97 -9.87
C TRP A 73 19.21 13.35 -9.19
N TRP A 74 18.37 14.27 -9.67
CA TRP A 74 18.24 15.60 -9.07
C TRP A 74 17.63 15.54 -7.67
N ALA A 75 16.68 14.61 -7.45
CA ALA A 75 16.06 14.40 -6.14
C ALA A 75 17.06 13.85 -5.10
N LYS A 76 17.96 12.94 -5.53
CA LYS A 76 19.08 12.47 -4.72
C LYS A 76 20.01 13.63 -4.34
N GLU A 77 20.46 14.39 -5.34
CA GLU A 77 21.49 15.43 -5.19
C GLU A 77 21.06 16.60 -4.30
N THR A 78 19.78 16.98 -4.35
CA THR A 78 19.30 18.21 -3.70
C THR A 78 18.64 18.02 -2.34
N SER A 79 18.30 16.79 -1.93
CA SER A 79 17.58 16.60 -0.65
C SER A 79 17.77 15.27 0.07
N GLU A 80 18.32 14.23 -0.57
CA GLU A 80 18.19 12.86 -0.05
C GLU A 80 19.52 12.08 -0.04
N ASN A 81 20.64 12.77 -0.23
CA ASN A 81 21.97 12.19 -0.45
C ASN A 81 22.46 11.19 0.61
N LYS A 82 21.91 11.22 1.83
CA LYS A 82 22.25 10.26 2.89
C LYS A 82 21.32 9.06 2.94
N LEU A 83 20.04 9.24 2.60
CA LEU A 83 19.01 8.19 2.73
C LEU A 83 18.89 7.35 1.46
N LEU A 84 18.90 7.98 0.29
CA LEU A 84 18.83 7.29 -1.00
C LEU A 84 20.24 6.94 -1.47
N ASP A 85 20.63 5.68 -1.33
CA ASP A 85 21.96 5.23 -1.73
C ASP A 85 22.04 5.04 -3.25
N ASN A 86 21.07 4.32 -3.84
CA ASN A 86 21.07 3.96 -5.25
C ASN A 86 19.65 3.86 -5.81
N TRP A 87 19.54 3.74 -7.13
CA TRP A 87 18.27 3.52 -7.82
C TRP A 87 18.46 2.80 -9.15
N ILE A 88 17.41 2.10 -9.57
CA ILE A 88 17.32 1.41 -10.87
C ILE A 88 15.96 1.76 -11.47
N ALA A 89 15.95 2.43 -12.62
CA ALA A 89 14.73 2.66 -13.39
C ALA A 89 14.63 1.64 -14.53
N TYR A 90 13.45 1.04 -14.61
CA TYR A 90 13.04 0.09 -15.63
C TYR A 90 11.98 0.78 -16.47
N PRO A 91 12.30 1.21 -17.70
CA PRO A 91 11.31 1.78 -18.61
C PRO A 91 10.18 0.78 -18.89
N ALA A 92 9.03 1.31 -19.32
CA ALA A 92 7.90 0.47 -19.72
C ALA A 92 8.29 -0.45 -20.88
N SER A 93 7.71 -1.64 -20.89
CA SER A 93 7.74 -2.60 -22.00
C SER A 93 6.32 -3.09 -22.25
N GLU A 94 6.10 -3.80 -23.35
CA GLU A 94 4.77 -4.35 -23.71
C GLU A 94 4.10 -5.13 -22.56
N LYS A 95 4.88 -5.76 -21.68
CA LYS A 95 4.39 -6.63 -20.62
C LYS A 95 4.50 -6.04 -19.21
N LYS A 96 5.18 -4.91 -19.04
CA LYS A 96 5.51 -4.37 -17.71
C LYS A 96 5.45 -2.85 -17.73
N SER A 97 4.66 -2.28 -16.82
CA SER A 97 4.65 -0.85 -16.54
C SER A 97 6.03 -0.37 -16.08
N ALA A 98 6.34 0.89 -16.41
CA ALA A 98 7.57 1.51 -15.96
C ALA A 98 7.63 1.57 -14.43
N ARG A 99 8.81 1.33 -13.87
CA ARG A 99 9.02 1.40 -12.42
C ARG A 99 10.43 1.81 -12.06
N VAL A 100 10.58 2.34 -10.85
CA VAL A 100 11.87 2.61 -10.25
C VAL A 100 11.97 1.86 -8.94
N ASP A 101 13.06 1.13 -8.79
CA ASP A 101 13.48 0.56 -7.52
C ASP A 101 14.50 1.50 -6.88
N LEU A 102 14.10 2.10 -5.76
CA LEU A 102 14.95 2.93 -4.90
C LEU A 102 15.62 2.03 -3.86
N ILE A 103 16.91 2.20 -3.66
CA ILE A 103 17.70 1.47 -2.67
C ILE A 103 18.14 2.47 -1.60
N VAL A 104 17.63 2.30 -0.39
CA VAL A 104 17.92 3.20 0.73
C VAL A 104 19.00 2.66 1.64
N ASN A 105 19.69 3.59 2.32
CA ASN A 105 20.56 3.27 3.42
C ASN A 105 19.74 2.71 4.59
N GLN A 106 19.88 1.41 4.86
CA GLN A 106 19.09 0.73 5.90
C GLN A 106 19.34 1.29 7.30
N GLN A 107 20.56 1.78 7.59
CA GLN A 107 20.86 2.36 8.91
C GLN A 107 20.03 3.63 9.11
N ILE A 108 20.07 4.55 8.15
CA ILE A 108 19.31 5.80 8.23
C ILE A 108 17.80 5.53 8.16
N TRP A 109 17.34 4.67 7.25
CA TRP A 109 15.92 4.30 7.13
C TRP A 109 15.34 3.79 8.45
N SER A 110 16.13 3.02 9.21
CA SER A 110 15.70 2.45 10.49
C SER A 110 15.52 3.48 11.60
N LEU A 111 16.17 4.65 11.48
CA LEU A 111 16.04 5.77 12.42
C LEU A 111 14.82 6.64 12.15
N LEU A 112 14.31 6.62 10.90
CA LEU A 112 13.17 7.43 10.50
C LEU A 112 11.87 6.92 11.12
N ASP A 113 11.00 7.85 11.50
CA ASP A 113 9.63 7.54 11.88
C ASP A 113 8.74 7.23 10.66
N TYR A 114 7.48 6.87 10.92
CA TYR A 114 6.53 6.57 9.84
C TYR A 114 6.30 7.75 8.89
N LEU A 115 6.17 8.97 9.44
CA LEU A 115 5.84 10.16 8.66
C LEU A 115 7.02 10.58 7.78
N GLU A 116 8.24 10.49 8.28
CA GLU A 116 9.47 10.74 7.52
C GLU A 116 9.62 9.75 6.36
N ARG A 117 9.42 8.45 6.61
CA ARG A 117 9.42 7.42 5.56
C ARG A 117 8.32 7.66 4.54
N TYR A 118 7.11 8.02 4.99
CA TYR A 118 6.00 8.34 4.10
C TYR A 118 6.30 9.55 3.23
N LYS A 119 6.84 10.64 3.81
CA LYS A 119 7.23 11.84 3.07
C LYS A 119 8.24 11.54 1.97
N PHE A 120 9.27 10.73 2.28
CA PHE A 120 10.25 10.26 1.30
C PHE A 120 9.58 9.52 0.13
N VAL A 121 8.77 8.51 0.44
CA VAL A 121 8.09 7.68 -0.57
C VAL A 121 7.12 8.52 -1.41
N ASN A 122 6.33 9.39 -0.77
CA ASN A 122 5.36 10.24 -1.45
C ASN A 122 6.05 11.25 -2.37
N ARG A 123 7.14 11.87 -1.91
CA ARG A 123 7.89 12.86 -2.70
C ARG A 123 8.50 12.23 -3.95
N LEU A 124 9.29 11.16 -3.80
CA LEU A 124 9.92 10.50 -4.95
C LEU A 124 8.89 9.79 -5.84
N GLY A 125 7.85 9.22 -5.24
CA GLY A 125 6.72 8.64 -5.98
C GLY A 125 6.02 9.66 -6.87
N THR A 126 5.76 10.87 -6.35
CA THR A 126 5.16 11.97 -7.13
C THR A 126 6.08 12.41 -8.27
N ILE A 127 7.39 12.52 -8.03
CA ILE A 127 8.36 12.87 -9.07
C ILE A 127 8.37 11.80 -10.17
N ALA A 128 8.44 10.52 -9.80
CA ALA A 128 8.47 9.41 -10.75
C ALA A 128 7.16 9.26 -11.54
N ARG A 129 6.01 9.44 -10.89
CA ARG A 129 4.68 9.42 -11.50
C ARG A 129 4.56 10.40 -12.66
N ASN A 130 5.14 11.59 -12.56
CA ASN A 130 5.10 12.59 -13.64
C ASN A 130 5.78 12.11 -14.93
N PHE A 131 6.57 11.04 -14.86
CA PHE A 131 7.21 10.39 -16.01
C PHE A 131 6.60 9.00 -16.33
N GLY A 132 5.48 8.65 -15.70
CA GLY A 132 4.80 7.37 -15.89
C GLY A 132 5.39 6.19 -15.10
N TYR A 133 6.22 6.45 -14.08
CA TYR A 133 6.86 5.40 -13.29
C TYR A 133 6.18 5.16 -11.95
N ASN A 134 6.01 3.88 -11.61
CA ASN A 134 5.75 3.44 -10.24
C ASN A 134 7.04 3.40 -9.42
N VAL A 135 6.96 3.44 -8.09
CA VAL A 135 8.13 3.38 -7.20
C VAL A 135 8.02 2.25 -6.21
N ARG A 136 9.15 1.58 -5.98
CA ARG A 136 9.35 0.60 -4.91
C ARG A 136 10.61 0.97 -4.15
N VAL A 137 10.57 0.85 -2.83
CA VAL A 137 11.71 1.14 -1.95
C VAL A 137 12.22 -0.16 -1.37
N PHE A 138 13.53 -0.37 -1.42
CA PHE A 138 14.21 -1.56 -0.96
C PHE A 138 15.44 -1.23 -0.11
N ASN A 139 15.87 -2.21 0.67
CA ASN A 139 17.24 -2.25 1.19
C ASN A 139 18.12 -3.20 0.35
N TYR A 140 19.42 -3.26 0.67
CA TYR A 140 20.37 -4.16 0.01
C TYR A 140 20.11 -5.65 0.28
N GLN A 141 19.32 -5.99 1.30
CA GLN A 141 18.82 -7.35 1.55
C GLN A 141 17.64 -7.73 0.63
N LYS A 142 17.29 -6.85 -0.33
CA LYS A 142 16.17 -7.01 -1.28
C LYS A 142 14.79 -7.05 -0.60
N GLU A 143 14.69 -6.53 0.61
CA GLU A 143 13.40 -6.41 1.30
C GLU A 143 12.66 -5.17 0.80
N MET A 144 11.42 -5.35 0.33
CA MET A 144 10.56 -4.23 -0.08
C MET A 144 10.03 -3.51 1.15
N LEU A 145 10.46 -2.26 1.33
CA LEU A 145 10.16 -1.42 2.48
C LEU A 145 8.91 -0.55 2.27
N ALA A 146 8.68 -0.11 1.04
CA ALA A 146 7.52 0.69 0.69
C ALA A 146 7.24 0.69 -0.82
N THR A 147 6.06 1.11 -1.22
CA THR A 147 5.67 1.29 -2.62
C THR A 147 4.85 2.56 -2.81
N TYR A 148 4.92 3.13 -4.00
CA TYR A 148 4.03 4.15 -4.53
C TYR A 148 3.61 3.69 -5.92
N THR A 149 2.37 3.23 -6.04
CA THR A 149 1.86 2.63 -7.28
C THR A 149 0.63 3.39 -7.75
N CYS A 150 0.56 3.73 -9.02
CA CYS A 150 -0.57 4.44 -9.61
C CYS A 150 -1.23 3.64 -10.73
N ASN A 151 -2.55 3.80 -10.84
CA ASN A 151 -3.29 3.57 -12.07
C ASN A 151 -3.29 4.89 -12.85
N LEU A 152 -2.48 4.95 -13.90
CA LEU A 152 -2.28 6.13 -14.74
C LEU A 152 -3.31 6.23 -15.88
N ASP A 153 -4.17 5.21 -16.04
CA ASP A 153 -5.17 5.14 -17.11
C ASP A 153 -6.49 5.85 -16.74
N ILE A 154 -6.55 6.46 -15.55
CA ILE A 154 -7.73 7.16 -15.02
C ILE A 154 -7.39 8.59 -14.62
N ASN A 155 -8.37 9.50 -14.74
CA ASN A 155 -8.19 10.91 -14.41
C ASN A 155 -9.14 11.34 -13.26
N PRO A 156 -8.62 11.77 -12.09
CA PRO A 156 -7.20 11.88 -11.74
C PRO A 156 -6.56 10.51 -11.47
N ASP A 157 -5.23 10.37 -11.68
CA ASP A 157 -4.55 9.09 -11.41
C ASP A 157 -4.78 8.68 -9.96
N LEU A 158 -5.16 7.41 -9.78
CA LEU A 158 -5.34 6.82 -8.46
C LEU A 158 -4.02 6.22 -8.02
N CYS A 159 -3.46 6.71 -6.92
CA CYS A 159 -2.21 6.22 -6.37
C CYS A 159 -2.40 5.62 -4.99
N ASN A 160 -1.64 4.58 -4.72
CA ASN A 160 -1.64 3.84 -3.47
C ASN A 160 -0.20 3.76 -2.94
N ILE A 161 -0.04 4.17 -1.68
CA ILE A 161 1.23 4.05 -0.95
C ILE A 161 1.08 2.92 0.05
N GLN A 162 1.97 1.92 -0.04
CA GLN A 162 2.02 0.84 0.94
C GLN A 162 3.35 0.92 1.67
N MET A 163 3.31 1.01 2.99
CA MET A 163 4.49 0.99 3.84
C MET A 163 4.60 -0.37 4.51
N ARG A 164 5.75 -1.04 4.44
CA ARG A 164 6.00 -2.23 5.26
C ARG A 164 6.03 -1.76 6.71
N ASN A 165 5.11 -2.28 7.51
CA ASN A 165 5.06 -1.95 8.93
C ASN A 165 6.25 -2.61 9.66
N GLN A 166 7.38 -1.92 9.67
CA GLN A 166 8.51 -2.21 10.55
C GLN A 166 8.25 -1.52 11.89
N SER A 167 7.19 -1.94 12.59
CA SER A 167 7.01 -1.61 14.01
C SER A 167 8.18 -2.23 14.77
N ARG A 168 9.32 -1.54 14.83
CA ARG A 168 10.39 -1.80 15.79
C ARG A 168 10.00 -1.26 17.17
N LEU A 169 8.78 -1.56 17.60
CA LEU A 169 8.48 -1.61 19.02
C LEU A 169 8.89 -3.01 19.44
N GLY A 170 9.94 -3.12 20.25
CA GLY A 170 10.42 -4.36 20.88
C GLY A 170 9.42 -5.00 21.85
N LEU A 171 8.13 -5.03 21.49
CA LEU A 171 7.01 -5.56 22.26
C LEU A 171 6.50 -6.89 21.70
N ARG A 172 6.95 -7.33 20.50
CA ARG A 172 6.51 -8.60 19.92
C ARG A 172 7.28 -9.83 20.43
N GLN A 173 8.52 -9.66 20.87
CA GLN A 173 9.32 -10.76 21.41
C GLN A 173 8.92 -11.12 22.85
N THR A 174 8.47 -10.14 23.63
CA THR A 174 8.09 -10.32 25.04
C THR A 174 6.77 -11.08 25.21
N LEU A 175 5.86 -11.03 24.23
CA LEU A 175 4.59 -11.75 24.28
C LEU A 175 4.72 -13.25 23.95
N GLN A 176 5.69 -13.63 23.11
CA GLN A 176 5.94 -15.04 22.80
C GLN A 176 6.72 -15.74 23.91
N GLN A 177 7.65 -15.05 24.58
CA GLN A 177 8.37 -15.61 25.73
C GLN A 177 7.42 -15.89 26.91
N LYS A 178 6.49 -14.97 27.19
CA LYS A 178 5.55 -15.09 28.32
C LYS A 178 4.51 -16.21 28.15
N LEU A 179 4.24 -16.64 26.92
CA LEU A 179 3.36 -17.77 26.61
C LEU A 179 4.09 -19.13 26.67
N SER A 180 5.43 -19.14 26.54
CA SER A 180 6.25 -20.36 26.71
C SER A 180 6.56 -20.64 28.17
N ASP A 181 6.60 -19.61 29.02
CA ASP A 181 6.92 -19.74 30.46
C ASP A 181 5.66 -19.96 31.33
N SER A 182 4.49 -20.19 30.70
CA SER A 182 3.19 -20.44 31.35
C SER A 182 2.59 -21.81 31.02
N GLN A 183 3.41 -22.72 30.49
CA GLN A 183 3.14 -24.17 30.41
C GLN A 183 4.18 -24.92 31.24
#